data_AF-A0A3R9ZLT4-F1
#
_entry.id   AF-A0A3R9ZLT4-F1
#
_cell.length_a   1.000
_cell.length_b   1.000
_cell.length_c   1.000
_cell.angle_alpha   90.00
_cell.angle_beta   90.00
_cell.angle_gamma   90.00
#
_symmetry.space_group_name_H-M   'P 1'
#
loop_
_entity.id
_entity.type
_entity.pdbx_description
1 polymer ?
#
loop_
_entity_poly.entity_id
_entity_poly.type
_entity_poly.pdbx_seq_one_letter_code
_entity_poly.pdbx_strand_id
1 'polypeptide(L)' 'SIRGSAVGGAYNIGKVLSIFSPLTIGYLSQNGSIGLGLLVMAAAYFICGVIPLLFIKDRLFNPQKAE' A
#
# COMPACT_ATOMS: atom_id res chain seq x y z
N SER A 1 -2.60 -10.54 21.91
CA SER A 1 -1.68 -9.39 22.04
C SER A 1 -0.96 -9.10 20.72
N ILE A 2 -0.15 -10.02 20.18
CA ILE A 2 0.66 -9.83 18.95
C ILE A 2 -0.11 -9.38 17.70
N ARG A 3 -1.26 -9.99 17.36
CA ARG A 3 -2.04 -9.55 16.18
C ARG A 3 -2.54 -8.11 16.30
N GLY A 4 -2.94 -7.68 17.49
CA GLY A 4 -3.44 -6.33 17.73
C GLY A 4 -2.33 -5.28 17.59
N SER A 5 -1.15 -5.57 18.14
CA SER A 5 0.03 -4.70 18.00
C SER A 5 0.56 -4.68 16.56
N ALA A 6 0.54 -5.81 15.85
CA ALA A 6 0.95 -5.88 14.45
C ALA A 6 0.02 -5.06 13.53
N VAL A 7 -1.31 -5.23 13.66
CA VAL A 7 -2.30 -4.47 12.89
C VAL A 7 -2.29 -3.00 13.29
N GLY A 8 -2.27 -2.70 14.59
CA GLY A 8 -2.23 -1.32 15.11
C GLY A 8 -0.94 -0.60 14.72
N GLY A 9 0.21 -1.27 14.77
CA GLY A 9 1.50 -0.71 14.35
C GLY A 9 1.53 -0.42 12.85
N ALA A 10 1.15 -1.39 12.02
CA ALA A 10 1.07 -1.21 10.57
C ALA A 10 0.10 -0.08 10.18
N TYR A 11 -1.07 0.00 10.81
CA TYR A 11 -2.07 1.04 10.53
C TYR A 11 -1.59 2.43 10.90
N ASN A 12 -0.99 2.61 12.08
CA ASN A 12 -0.51 3.92 12.52
C ASN A 12 0.66 4.41 11.64
N ILE A 13 1.60 3.52 11.30
CA ILE A 13 2.72 3.86 10.40
C ILE A 13 2.20 4.23 9.02
N GLY A 14 1.30 3.41 8.45
CA GLY A 14 0.69 3.69 7.15
C GLY A 14 -0.06 5.02 7.12
N LYS A 15 -0.75 5.38 8.21
CA LYS A 15 -1.47 6.66 8.32
C LYS A 15 -0.54 7.87 8.32
N VAL A 16 0.57 7.80 9.06
CA VAL A 16 1.59 8.87 9.08
C VAL A 16 2.20 9.04 7.69
N LEU A 17 2.53 7.94 7.01
CA LEU A 17 3.10 7.96 5.66
C LEU A 17 2.10 8.43 4.59
N SER A 18 0.81 8.16 4.77
CA SER A 18 -0.25 8.56 3.85
C SER A 18 -0.35 10.07 3.65
N ILE A 19 0.10 10.86 4.63
CA ILE A 19 0.07 12.33 4.56
C ILE A 19 1.00 12.83 3.43
N PHE A 20 2.07 12.10 3.14
CA PHE A 20 3.03 12.47 2.09
C PHE A 20 2.56 12.10 0.68
N SER A 21 1.65 11.13 0.55
CA SER A 21 1.13 10.66 -0.74
C SER A 21 0.57 11.79 -1.64
N PRO A 22 -0.38 12.64 -1.18
CA PRO A 22 -0.92 13.72 -2.02
C PRO A 22 0.12 14.78 -2.39
N LEU A 23 1.14 15.01 -1.54
CA LEU A 23 2.23 15.94 -1.84
C LEU A 23 3.08 15.42 -3.00
N THR A 24 3.47 14.14 -2.95
CA THR A 24 4.28 13.52 -4.00
C THR A 24 3.54 13.48 -5.33
N ILE A 25 2.26 13.07 -5.32
CA ILE A 25 1.43 13.01 -6.54
C ILE A 25 1.19 14.41 -7.10
N GLY A 26 0.87 15.38 -6.25
CA GLY A 26 0.64 16.77 -6.65
C GLY A 26 1.89 17.40 -7.26
N TYR A 27 3.06 17.20 -6.64
CA TYR A 27 4.33 17.70 -7.16
C TYR A 27 4.68 17.12 -8.53
N LEU A 28 4.55 15.81 -8.70
CA LEU A 28 4.82 15.13 -9.99
C LEU A 28 3.80 15.51 -11.07
N SER A 29 2.54 15.71 -10.68
CA SER A 29 1.49 16.15 -11.58
C SER A 29 1.68 17.59 -12.05
N GLN A 30 2.20 18.48 -11.19
CA GLN A 30 2.42 19.89 -11.51
C GLN A 30 3.67 20.13 -12.36
N ASN A 31 4.78 19.43 -12.07
CA ASN A 31 6.05 19.65 -12.77
C ASN A 31 6.20 18.83 -14.05
N GLY A 32 5.43 17.74 -14.19
CA GLY A 32 5.47 16.89 -15.38
C GLY A 32 4.15 16.92 -16.15
N SER A 33 3.24 16.01 -15.80
CA SER A 33 1.92 15.88 -16.40
C SER A 33 0.98 15.17 -15.44
N ILE A 34 -0.32 15.42 -15.56
CA ILE A 34 -1.37 14.70 -14.83
C ILE A 34 -1.22 13.18 -15.02
N GLY A 35 -0.81 12.75 -16.22
CA GLY A 35 -0.55 11.34 -16.52
C GLY A 35 0.56 10.73 -15.67
N LEU A 36 1.56 11.52 -15.29
CA LEU A 36 2.67 11.08 -14.43
C LEU A 36 2.20 10.85 -12.99
N GLY A 37 1.34 11.73 -12.47
CA GLY A 37 0.69 11.54 -11.16
C GLY A 37 -0.19 10.29 -11.13
N LEU A 38 -0.98 10.06 -12.18
CA LEU A 38 -1.81 8.86 -12.34
C LEU A 38 -0.97 7.59 -12.48
N LEU A 39 0.14 7.64 -13.23
CA LEU A 39 1.07 6.52 -13.39
C LEU A 39 1.68 6.10 -12.05
N VAL A 40 2.10 7.07 -11.22
CA VAL A 40 2.63 6.77 -9.88
C VAL A 40 1.58 6.14 -8.98
N MET A 41 0.32 6.60 -9.04
CA MET A 41 -0.78 5.94 -8.33
C MET A 41 -0.99 4.51 -8.80
N ALA A 42 -1.05 4.28 -10.11
CA ALA A 42 -1.21 2.95 -10.68
C ALA A 42 -0.06 2.01 -10.28
N ALA A 43 1.18 2.49 -10.33
CA ALA A 43 2.35 1.73 -9.90
C ALA A 43 2.29 1.38 -8.40
N ALA A 44 1.89 2.32 -7.54
CA ALA A 44 1.77 2.08 -6.11
C ALA A 44 0.71 1.00 -5.79
N TYR A 45 -0.46 1.05 -6.44
CA TYR A 45 -1.49 0.02 -6.29
C TYR A 45 -1.06 -1.33 -6.86
N PHE A 46 -0.35 -1.34 -7.99
CA PHE A 46 0.18 -2.56 -8.58
C PHE A 46 1.18 -3.25 -7.64
N ILE A 47 2.12 -2.50 -7.07
CA ILE A 47 3.07 -3.02 -6.07
C ILE A 47 2.33 -3.57 -4.85
N CYS A 48 1.32 -2.85 -4.36
CA CYS A 48 0.48 -3.30 -3.23
C CYS A 48 -0.26 -4.61 -3.52
N GLY A 49 -0.64 -4.88 -4.77
CA GLY A 49 -1.24 -6.16 -5.18
C GLY A 49 -0.22 -7.28 -5.39
N VAL A 50 0.97 -6.97 -5.90
CA VAL A 50 2.05 -7.93 -6.17
C VAL A 50 2.68 -8.46 -4.87
N ILE A 51 2.90 -7.60 -3.87
CA ILE A 51 3.49 -8.00 -2.59
C ILE A 51 2.72 -9.16 -1.92
N PRO A 52 1.40 -9.07 -1.67
CA PRO A 52 0.65 -10.18 -1.07
C PRO A 52 0.55 -11.39 -2.00
N LEU A 53 0.56 -11.18 -3.32
CA LEU A 53 0.54 -12.29 -4.28
C LEU A 53 1.82 -13.14 -4.20
N LEU A 54 2.99 -12.52 -4.00
CA LEU A 54 4.28 -13.21 -3.92
C LEU A 54 4.58 -13.73 -2.51
N PHE A 55 4.31 -12.94 -1.48
CA PHE A 55 4.74 -13.25 -0.10
C PHE A 55 3.64 -13.86 0.78
N ILE A 56 2.36 -13.75 0.41
CA ILE A 56 1.21 -14.18 1.21
C ILE A 56 0.31 -15.12 0.38
N LYS A 57 0.90 -15.88 -0.54
CA LYS A 57 0.18 -16.73 -1.50
C LYS A 57 -0.74 -17.74 -0.81
N ASP A 58 -0.30 -18.35 0.29
CA ASP A 58 -1.02 -19.43 0.98
C ASP A 58 -2.22 -18.94 1.82
N ARG A 59 -2.23 -17.66 2.19
CA ARG A 59 -3.29 -17.06 3.03
C ARG A 59 -4.25 -16.17 2.24
N LEU A 60 -3.96 -15.86 0.97
CA LEU A 60 -4.74 -14.93 0.16
C LEU A 60 -6.11 -15.48 -0.26
N PHE A 61 -6.19 -16.77 -0.55
CA PHE A 61 -7.40 -17.41 -1.09
C PHE A 61 -8.21 -18.20 -0.04
N ASN A 62 -7.59 -18.62 1.06
CA ASN A 62 -8.25 -19.41 2.11
C ASN A 62 -7.80 -18.95 3.51
N PRO A 63 -8.35 -17.83 4.01
CA PRO A 63 -7.94 -17.27 5.30
C PRO A 63 -8.27 -18.18 6.51
N GLN A 64 -9.12 -19.20 6.34
CA GLN A 64 -9.60 -20.09 7.42
C GLN A 64 -8.75 -21.35 7.65
N LYS A 65 -7.72 -21.66 6.84
CA LYS A 65 -6.79 -22.79 7.08
C LYS A 65 -5.65 -22.43 8.06
N ALA A 66 -5.91 -21.53 9.00
CA ALA A 66 -4.99 -21.20 10.07
C ALA A 66 -5.27 -22.13 11.26
N GLU A 67 -4.71 -23.34 11.22
CA GLU A 67 -4.30 -24.01 12.44
C GLU A 67 -3.07 -23.29 13.01
#